data_AF-K1RQT5-F1
#
_entry.id   AF-K1RQT5-F1
#
_cell.length_a   1.000
_cell.length_b   1.000
_cell.length_c   1.000
_cell.angle_alpha   90.00
_cell.angle_beta   90.00
_cell.angle_gamma   90.00
#
_symmetry.space_group_name_H-M   'P 1'
#
loop_
_entity.id
_entity.type
_entity.pdbx_description
1 polymer ?
#
loop_
_entity_poly.entity_id
_entity_poly.type
_entity_poly.pdbx_seq_one_letter_code
_entity_poly.pdbx_strand_id
1 'polypeptide(L)' 'NAAVIGHIYAVIAKIAKEQGFADGYRVVTNVGELAGQTVHHIHFHVLSGKQLGSFN' A
#
# COMPACT_ATOMS: atom_id res chain seq x y z
N ASN A 1 7.15 -12.73 10.75
CA ASN A 1 6.54 -11.38 10.75
C ASN A 1 5.10 -11.32 10.21
N ALA A 2 4.41 -12.45 10.01
CA ALA A 2 3.05 -12.46 9.44
C ALA A 2 2.04 -11.59 10.23
N ALA A 3 2.08 -11.65 11.58
CA ALA A 3 1.21 -10.85 12.43
C ALA A 3 1.40 -9.33 12.23
N VAL A 4 2.64 -8.87 12.06
CA VAL A 4 2.96 -7.46 11.82
C VAL A 4 2.41 -7.00 10.47
N ILE A 5 2.58 -7.80 9.42
CA ILE A 5 2.03 -7.50 8.09
C ILE A 5 0.50 -7.44 8.13
N GLY A 6 -0.15 -8.38 8.83
CA GLY A 6 -1.60 -8.35 9.02
C GLY A 6 -2.07 -7.09 9.75
N HIS A 7 -1.36 -6.69 10.81
CA HIS A 7 -1.65 -5.44 11.51
C HIS A 7 -1.50 -4.21 10.60
N ILE A 8 -0.45 -4.15 9.78
CA ILE A 8 -0.24 -3.05 8.83
C ILE A 8 -1.40 -2.94 7.84
N TYR A 9 -1.88 -4.05 7.27
CA TYR A 9 -3.03 -4.01 6.36
C TYR A 9 -4.32 -3.58 7.06
N ALA A 10 -4.53 -3.98 8.32
CA ALA A 10 -5.65 -3.48 9.12
C ALA A 10 -5.57 -1.95 9.33
N VAL A 11 -4.37 -1.43 9.60
CA VAL A 11 -4.13 0.02 9.72
C VAL A 11 -4.34 0.75 8.40
N ILE A 12 -3.88 0.20 7.27
CA ILE A 12 -4.11 0.78 5.93
C ILE A 12 -5.62 0.90 5.65
N ALA A 13 -6.40 -0.16 5.92
CA ALA A 13 -7.85 -0.14 5.73
C ALA A 13 -8.54 0.91 6.62
N LYS A 14 -8.09 1.04 7.87
CA LYS A 14 -8.56 2.09 8.79
C LYS A 14 -8.28 3.49 8.21
N ILE A 15 -7.05 3.77 7.81
CA ILE A 15 -6.65 5.06 7.24
C ILE A 15 -7.44 5.36 5.96
N ALA A 16 -7.66 4.36 5.11
CA ALA A 16 -8.44 4.53 3.89
C ALA A 16 -9.88 4.99 4.13
N LYS A 17 -10.50 4.46 5.19
CA LYS A 17 -11.81 4.91 5.65
C LYS A 17 -11.76 6.34 6.18
N GLU A 18 -10.79 6.64 7.04
CA GLU A 18 -10.64 7.97 7.66
C GLU A 18 -10.39 9.08 6.63
N GLN A 19 -9.72 8.75 5.53
CA GLN A 19 -9.36 9.70 4.47
C GLN A 19 -10.35 9.69 3.28
N GLY A 20 -11.46 8.95 3.38
CA GLY A 20 -12.53 8.98 2.37
C GLY A 20 -12.22 8.26 1.05
N PHE A 21 -11.29 7.29 1.04
CA PHE A 21 -10.97 6.49 -0.14
C PHE A 21 -11.18 4.98 0.08
N ALA A 22 -12.07 4.62 0.99
CA ALA A 22 -12.43 3.23 1.28
C ALA A 22 -13.00 2.47 0.07
N ASP A 23 -13.63 3.18 -0.88
CA ASP A 23 -14.25 2.60 -2.07
C ASP A 23 -13.23 2.05 -3.07
N GLY A 24 -11.97 2.47 -2.96
CA GLY A 24 -10.91 1.98 -3.83
C GLY A 24 -9.56 2.61 -3.53
N TYR A 25 -8.59 1.74 -3.22
CA TYR A 25 -7.18 2.10 -3.10
C TYR A 25 -6.31 0.92 -3.51
N ARG A 26 -5.05 1.21 -3.82
CA ARG A 26 -4.04 0.21 -4.12
C ARG A 26 -2.93 0.28 -3.10
N VAL A 27 -2.52 -0.88 -2.60
CA VAL A 27 -1.35 -1.05 -1.74
C VAL A 27 -0.22 -1.65 -2.57
N VAL A 28 0.94 -0.99 -2.60
CA VAL A 28 2.14 -1.46 -3.31
C VAL A 28 3.31 -1.51 -2.33
N THR A 29 4.08 -2.59 -2.36
CA THR A 29 5.37 -2.69 -1.68
C THR A 29 6.41 -3.15 -2.69
N ASN A 30 7.57 -2.51 -2.67
CA ASN A 30 8.65 -2.77 -3.61
C ASN A 30 9.79 -3.48 -2.90
N VAL A 31 10.34 -4.51 -3.54
CA VAL A 31 11.48 -5.29 -3.02
C VAL A 31 12.58 -5.31 -4.08
N GLY A 32 13.72 -4.71 -3.75
CA GLY A 32 14.89 -4.66 -4.62
C GLY A 32 14.83 -3.61 -5.73
N GLU A 33 15.93 -3.53 -6.47
CA GLU A 33 16.19 -2.50 -7.49
C GLU A 33 15.21 -2.59 -8.67
N LEU A 34 14.91 -3.80 -9.15
CA LEU A 34 13.97 -4.00 -10.27
C LEU A 34 12.55 -3.53 -9.96
N ALA A 35 12.18 -3.50 -8.67
CA ALA A 35 10.91 -2.95 -8.21
C ALA A 35 10.98 -1.45 -7.88
N GLY A 36 12.15 -0.80 -8.03
CA GLY A 36 12.36 0.61 -7.72
C GLY A 36 12.43 0.93 -6.22
N GLN A 37 12.83 -0.02 -5.38
CA GLN A 37 13.01 0.25 -3.94
C GLN A 37 14.25 1.12 -3.71
N THR A 38 14.08 2.35 -3.23
CA THR A 38 15.19 3.26 -2.88
C THR A 38 15.49 3.30 -1.38
N VAL A 39 14.48 3.02 -0.54
CA VAL A 39 14.62 2.94 0.93
C VAL A 39 14.51 1.49 1.37
N HIS A 40 15.58 0.94 1.92
CA HIS A 40 15.69 -0.46 2.36
C HIS A 40 15.08 -0.69 3.76
N HIS A 41 13.88 -0.18 3.95
CA HIS A 41 12.99 -0.49 5.07
C HIS A 41 11.63 -0.87 4.49
N ILE A 42 10.94 -1.86 5.08
CA ILE A 42 9.62 -2.25 4.58
C ILE A 42 8.65 -1.07 4.68
N HIS A 43 8.03 -0.72 3.56
CA HIS A 43 7.04 0.33 3.49
C HIS A 43 5.98 0.00 2.44
N PHE A 44 4.84 0.66 2.58
CA PHE A 44 3.66 0.43 1.76
C PHE A 44 3.21 1.76 1.18
N HIS A 45 3.16 1.84 -0.14
CA HIS A 45 2.50 2.94 -0.83
C HIS A 45 1.00 2.66 -0.86
N VAL A 46 0.19 3.64 -0.45
CA VAL A 46 -1.26 3.58 -0.54
C VAL A 46 -1.71 4.67 -1.52
N LEU A 47 -2.22 4.27 -2.68
CA LEU A 47 -2.62 5.18 -3.76
C LEU A 47 -4.14 5.17 -3.91
N SER A 48 -4.73 6.36 -4.07
CA SER A 48 -6.17 6.55 -4.25
C SER A 48 -6.48 7.88 -4.96
N GLY A 49 -7.75 8.25 -5.08
CA GLY A 49 -8.22 9.55 -5.60
C GLY A 49 -8.58 9.57 -7.08
N LYS A 50 -8.36 8.47 -7.82
CA LYS A 50 -8.84 8.27 -9.20
C LYS A 50 -8.87 6.77 -9.54
N GLN A 51 -9.47 6.44 -10.68
CA GLN A 51 -9.34 5.10 -11.26
C GLN A 51 -7.85 4.78 -11.50
N LEU A 52 -7.38 3.68 -10.90
CA LEU A 52 -5.99 3.24 -11.02
C LEU A 52 -5.86 2.26 -12.19
N GLY A 53 -4.91 2.51 -13.10
CA GLY A 53 -4.64 1.66 -14.27
C GLY A 53 -4.03 0.30 -13.90
N SER A 54 -3.94 -0.63 -14.86
CA SER A 54 -3.32 -1.93 -14.66
C SER A 54 -1.81 -1.84 -14.41
N PHE A 55 -1.26 -2.89 -13.79
CA PHE A 55 0.15 -3.21 -13.96
C PHE A 55 0.26 -4.12 -15.19
N ASN A 56 1.27 -3.89 -16.00
CA ASN A 56 1.54 -4.68 -17.20
C ASN A 56 2.20 -6.01 -16.82
#